data_AF-A0A817YS45-F1
#
_entry.id   AF-A0A817YS45-F1
#
_cell.length_a   1.000
_cell.length_b   1.000
_cell.length_c   1.000
_cell.angle_alpha   90.00
_cell.angle_beta   90.00
_cell.angle_gamma   90.00
#
_symmetry.space_group_name_H-M   'P 1'
#
loop_
_entity.id
_entity.type
_entity.pdbx_description
1 polymer ?
#
loop_
_entity_poly.entity_id
_entity_poly.type
_entity_poly.pdbx_seq_one_letter_code
_entity_poly.pdbx_strand_id
1 'polypeptide(L)'
;MDCRINVDDSLEFRQHAVFDLKDNVQSDWRDAKAQESNQNYIGLDGEIGCLVNGAGLAMATMDIIKLHGGSPANFLDVAGGTSAAQVEDAFELITADPRVQAIFVNIFGGIMRCDTIAHGFVAAAKELRLTIPVVVRLQGTRIDDAKAILVNSQFKILACDDLDDGARLVVKLAQIVSLARLAAIAVPFELPIKFIFKAIIFLILMDKKNQRISRYFSPYLIFMFIFFCNCISIRKAHIPSYLSGNILNIKSANNNNNNNNNNKEQK
;
A
#
# COMPACT_ATOMS: atom_id res chain seq x y z
N MET A 1 -32.03 -30.46 23.31
CA MET A 1 -31.32 -29.44 24.11
C MET A 1 -30.01 -29.16 23.40
N ASP A 2 -29.63 -27.89 23.28
CA ASP A 2 -28.39 -27.47 22.61
C ASP A 2 -27.62 -26.50 23.52
N CYS A 3 -26.29 -26.55 23.49
CA CYS A 3 -25.41 -25.74 24.33
C CYS A 3 -24.15 -25.34 23.56
N ARG A 4 -23.82 -24.04 23.60
CA ARG A 4 -22.55 -23.50 23.09
C ARG A 4 -21.72 -22.98 24.26
N ILE A 5 -20.49 -23.47 24.37
CA ILE A 5 -19.53 -23.04 25.38
C ILE A 5 -18.38 -22.33 24.65
N ASN A 6 -18.07 -21.11 25.07
CA ASN A 6 -16.88 -20.40 24.65
C ASN A 6 -15.92 -20.36 25.85
N VAL A 7 -14.67 -20.73 25.64
CA VAL A 7 -13.63 -20.76 26.67
C VAL A 7 -12.69 -19.59 26.43
N ASP A 8 -12.22 -18.96 27.51
CA ASP A 8 -11.23 -17.88 27.42
C ASP A 8 -9.83 -18.47 27.18
N ASP A 9 -9.22 -18.09 26.05
CA ASP A 9 -7.89 -18.53 25.62
C ASP A 9 -6.80 -18.21 26.68
N SER A 10 -7.00 -17.15 27.47
CA SER A 10 -6.09 -16.76 28.55
C SER A 10 -5.97 -17.82 29.65
N LEU A 11 -6.85 -18.82 29.67
CA LEU A 11 -6.89 -19.88 30.68
C LEU A 11 -6.13 -21.15 30.28
N GLU A 12 -5.54 -21.18 29.08
CA GLU A 12 -4.83 -22.35 28.54
C GLU A 12 -3.80 -22.92 29.52
N PHE A 13 -3.03 -22.04 30.18
CA PHE A 13 -1.99 -22.42 31.14
C PHE A 13 -2.47 -23.27 32.34
N ARG A 14 -3.77 -23.28 32.61
CA ARG A 14 -4.36 -24.01 33.76
C ARG A 14 -5.49 -24.97 33.37
N GLN A 15 -5.90 -24.99 32.11
CA GLN A 15 -7.02 -25.81 31.60
C GLN A 15 -6.61 -26.69 30.42
N HIS A 16 -5.43 -27.31 30.47
CA HIS A 16 -4.90 -28.14 29.39
C HIS A 16 -5.92 -29.17 28.85
N ALA A 17 -6.65 -29.86 29.74
CA ALA A 17 -7.65 -30.86 29.35
C ALA A 17 -8.76 -30.33 28.42
N VAL A 18 -9.08 -29.03 28.46
CA VAL A 18 -10.08 -28.40 27.59
C VAL A 18 -9.45 -28.00 26.25
N PHE A 19 -8.23 -27.48 26.26
CA PHE A 19 -7.52 -27.07 25.05
C PHE A 19 -7.00 -28.26 24.24
N ASP A 20 -6.71 -29.39 24.88
CA ASP A 20 -6.37 -30.66 24.22
C ASP A 20 -7.54 -31.22 23.39
N LEU A 21 -8.78 -30.80 23.68
CA LEU A 21 -9.98 -31.16 22.92
C LEU A 21 -10.21 -30.25 21.70
N LYS A 22 -9.37 -29.22 21.50
CA LYS A 22 -9.51 -28.27 20.39
C LYS A 22 -9.28 -28.99 19.05
N ASP A 23 -10.31 -29.00 18.21
CA ASP A 23 -10.25 -29.56 16.87
C ASP A 23 -9.73 -28.51 15.87
N ASN A 24 -8.45 -28.59 15.53
CA ASN A 24 -7.81 -27.70 14.55
C ASN A 24 -8.13 -28.06 13.09
N VAL A 25 -8.79 -29.20 12.82
CA VAL A 25 -9.12 -29.63 11.44
C VAL A 25 -10.22 -28.75 10.84
N GLN A 26 -11.06 -28.14 11.69
CA GLN A 26 -12.16 -27.27 11.26
C GLN A 26 -11.75 -25.80 11.14
N SER A 27 -10.60 -25.40 11.69
CA SER A 27 -10.07 -24.03 11.54
C SER A 27 -9.37 -23.85 10.20
N ASP A 28 -9.28 -22.60 9.72
CA ASP A 28 -8.41 -22.27 8.60
C ASP A 28 -6.96 -22.63 8.96
N TRP A 29 -6.25 -23.30 8.04
CA TRP A 29 -4.85 -23.66 8.23
C TRP A 29 -3.96 -22.43 8.46
N ARG A 30 -4.37 -21.26 7.92
CA ARG A 30 -3.68 -19.98 8.12
C ARG A 30 -3.78 -19.50 9.56
N ASP A 31 -4.96 -19.64 10.17
CA ASP A 31 -5.18 -19.28 11.57
C ASP A 31 -4.35 -20.21 12.49
N ALA A 32 -4.35 -21.51 12.20
CA ALA A 32 -3.56 -22.49 12.94
C ALA A 32 -2.05 -22.20 12.85
N LYS A 33 -1.52 -21.94 11.64
CA LYS A 33 -0.12 -21.60 11.43
C LYS A 33 0.25 -20.27 12.10
N ALA A 34 -0.65 -19.28 12.09
CA ALA A 34 -0.41 -18.03 12.80
C ALA A 34 -0.31 -18.23 14.32
N GLN A 35 -1.15 -19.11 14.90
CA GLN A 35 -1.08 -19.45 16.32
C GLN A 35 0.25 -20.11 16.70
N GLU A 36 0.82 -20.97 15.85
CA GLU A 36 2.15 -21.57 16.07
C GLU A 36 3.26 -20.50 16.18
N SER A 37 3.19 -19.43 15.38
CA SER A 37 4.13 -18.30 15.43
C SER A 37 3.74 -17.21 16.44
N ASN A 38 2.74 -17.48 17.30
CA ASN A 38 2.18 -16.56 18.28
C ASN A 38 1.71 -15.23 17.66
N GLN A 39 1.04 -15.32 16.52
CA GLN A 39 0.45 -14.22 15.77
C GLN A 39 -1.06 -14.34 15.80
N ASN A 40 -1.75 -13.19 15.85
CA ASN A 40 -3.20 -13.17 15.77
C ASN A 40 -3.63 -12.86 14.34
N TYR A 41 -4.00 -13.91 13.59
CA TYR A 41 -4.46 -13.80 12.21
C TYR A 41 -5.95 -14.16 12.13
N ILE A 42 -6.70 -13.39 11.34
CA ILE A 42 -8.07 -13.71 10.96
C ILE A 42 -8.23 -13.41 9.48
N GLY A 43 -8.61 -14.42 8.70
CA GLY A 43 -8.91 -14.26 7.28
C GLY A 43 -10.19 -13.44 7.03
N LEU A 44 -10.15 -12.54 6.06
CA LEU A 44 -11.29 -11.77 5.56
C LEU A 44 -11.42 -11.93 4.03
N ASP A 45 -12.45 -11.33 3.44
CA ASP A 45 -12.77 -11.46 2.01
C ASP A 45 -12.25 -10.32 1.12
N GLY A 46 -11.33 -9.51 1.62
CA GLY A 46 -10.76 -8.40 0.85
C GLY A 46 -9.57 -8.77 -0.03
N GLU A 47 -8.96 -7.73 -0.59
CA GLU A 47 -7.86 -7.80 -1.55
C GLU A 47 -6.57 -7.17 -1.03
N ILE A 48 -6.62 -6.46 0.11
CA ILE A 48 -5.48 -5.73 0.67
C ILE A 48 -5.02 -6.44 1.94
N GLY A 49 -3.86 -7.09 1.86
CA GLY A 49 -3.23 -7.72 3.01
C GLY A 49 -2.78 -6.68 4.02
N CYS A 50 -3.02 -6.91 5.31
CA CYS A 50 -2.63 -5.99 6.38
C CYS A 50 -1.61 -6.67 7.30
N LEU A 51 -0.53 -5.97 7.63
CA LEU A 51 0.45 -6.40 8.64
C LEU A 51 0.71 -5.24 9.59
N VAL A 52 0.31 -5.40 10.85
CA VAL A 52 0.30 -4.31 11.82
C VAL A 52 0.78 -4.83 13.17
N ASN A 53 1.41 -3.97 13.98
CA ASN A 53 1.68 -4.29 15.37
C ASN A 53 0.69 -3.61 16.31
N GLY A 54 0.03 -4.42 17.14
CA GLY A 54 -1.02 -4.03 18.06
C GLY A 54 -2.43 -4.13 17.47
N ALA A 55 -3.30 -4.89 18.12
CA ALA A 55 -4.69 -5.13 17.70
C ALA A 55 -5.50 -3.85 17.43
N GLY A 56 -5.36 -2.82 18.28
CA GLY A 56 -6.05 -1.54 18.08
C GLY A 56 -5.60 -0.80 16.81
N LEU A 57 -4.30 -0.85 16.51
CA LEU A 57 -3.77 -0.26 15.28
C LEU A 57 -4.17 -1.09 14.06
N ALA A 58 -4.23 -2.42 14.20
CA ALA A 58 -4.68 -3.32 13.14
C ALA A 58 -6.14 -3.03 12.74
N MET A 59 -7.05 -2.89 13.71
CA MET A 59 -8.44 -2.49 13.46
C MET A 59 -8.52 -1.12 12.78
N ALA A 60 -7.82 -0.11 13.31
CA ALA A 60 -7.80 1.22 12.71
C ALA A 60 -7.24 1.22 11.26
N THR A 61 -6.29 0.34 10.97
CA THR A 61 -5.70 0.19 9.63
C THR A 61 -6.70 -0.42 8.65
N MET A 62 -7.48 -1.41 9.08
CA MET A 62 -8.56 -1.98 8.27
C MET A 62 -9.66 -0.94 8.00
N ASP A 63 -10.05 -0.18 9.02
CA ASP A 63 -11.08 0.85 8.91
C ASP A 63 -10.68 1.95 7.93
N ILE A 64 -9.43 2.44 7.99
CA ILE A 64 -8.97 3.49 7.08
C ILE A 64 -8.81 2.97 5.64
N ILE A 65 -8.40 1.72 5.44
CA ILE A 65 -8.44 1.08 4.11
C ILE A 65 -9.87 1.09 3.57
N LYS A 66 -10.85 0.71 4.40
CA LYS A 66 -12.26 0.66 4.02
C LYS A 66 -12.82 2.05 3.72
N LEU A 67 -12.41 3.06 4.49
CA LEU A 67 -12.76 4.46 4.30
C LEU A 67 -12.32 4.99 2.92
N HIS A 68 -11.15 4.57 2.45
CA HIS A 68 -10.64 4.91 1.10
C HIS A 68 -11.19 4.02 -0.02
N GLY A 69 -12.14 3.13 0.29
CA GLY A 69 -12.82 2.26 -0.68
C GLY A 69 -12.09 0.95 -1.00
N GLY A 70 -11.07 0.58 -0.22
CA GLY A 70 -10.44 -0.74 -0.29
C GLY A 70 -11.18 -1.79 0.53
N SER A 71 -10.76 -3.05 0.42
CA SER A 71 -11.24 -4.13 1.28
C SER A 71 -10.05 -4.87 1.90
N PRO A 72 -9.93 -4.89 3.25
CA PRO A 72 -8.87 -5.62 3.93
C PRO A 72 -9.06 -7.14 3.78
N ALA A 73 -8.00 -7.85 3.42
CA ALA A 73 -8.00 -9.29 3.19
C ALA A 73 -7.79 -10.10 4.47
N ASN A 74 -7.24 -9.48 5.51
CA ASN A 74 -6.98 -10.13 6.78
C ASN A 74 -6.85 -9.10 7.90
N PHE A 75 -7.07 -9.58 9.12
CA PHE A 75 -6.51 -8.99 10.34
C PHE A 75 -5.23 -9.75 10.66
N LEU A 76 -4.13 -9.05 10.92
CA LEU A 76 -2.90 -9.67 11.41
C LEU A 76 -2.20 -8.70 12.37
N ASP A 77 -2.11 -9.13 13.62
CA ASP A 77 -1.35 -8.47 14.66
C ASP A 77 -0.05 -9.24 14.93
N VAL A 78 1.07 -8.59 14.62
CA VAL A 78 2.40 -9.01 15.06
C VAL A 78 2.73 -8.32 16.38
N ALA A 79 2.84 -9.08 17.46
CA ALA A 79 3.14 -8.53 18.79
C ALA A 79 4.37 -7.61 18.78
N GLY A 80 4.41 -6.64 19.69
CA GLY A 80 5.37 -5.52 19.70
C GLY A 80 6.86 -5.85 19.86
N GLY A 81 7.25 -7.12 19.85
CA GLY A 81 8.64 -7.62 19.81
C GLY A 81 8.97 -8.35 18.51
N THR A 82 8.44 -7.87 17.38
CA THR A 82 8.45 -8.61 16.11
C THR A 82 9.86 -8.94 15.62
N SER A 83 10.20 -10.23 15.56
CA SER A 83 11.46 -10.68 14.97
C SER A 83 11.39 -10.67 13.43
N ALA A 84 12.54 -10.69 12.76
CA ALA A 84 12.57 -10.80 11.30
C ALA A 84 11.88 -12.08 10.79
N ALA A 85 11.96 -13.18 11.55
CA ALA A 85 11.29 -14.44 11.22
C ALA A 85 9.76 -14.31 11.32
N GLN A 86 9.25 -13.64 12.36
CA GLN A 86 7.80 -13.40 12.47
C GLN A 86 7.27 -12.53 11.33
N VAL A 87 8.05 -11.56 10.87
CA VAL A 87 7.71 -10.79 9.67
C VAL A 87 7.64 -11.70 8.44
N GLU A 88 8.60 -12.60 8.26
CA GLU A 88 8.62 -13.54 7.14
C GLU A 88 7.40 -14.47 7.14
N ASP A 89 7.10 -15.10 8.28
CA ASP A 89 5.89 -15.93 8.46
C ASP A 89 4.62 -15.16 8.12
N ALA A 90 4.55 -13.91 8.56
CA ALA A 90 3.41 -13.03 8.30
C ALA A 90 3.24 -12.72 6.80
N PHE A 91 4.33 -12.48 6.07
CA PHE A 91 4.28 -12.33 4.61
C PHE A 91 3.88 -13.63 3.93
N GLU A 92 4.35 -14.78 4.40
CA GLU A 92 3.96 -16.09 3.87
C GLU A 92 2.44 -16.32 4.03
N LEU A 93 1.89 -16.03 5.21
CA LEU A 93 0.45 -16.14 5.48
C LEU A 93 -0.40 -15.25 4.58
N ILE A 94 0.02 -13.99 4.39
CA ILE A 94 -0.71 -13.03 3.54
C ILE A 94 -0.62 -13.43 2.07
N THR A 95 0.57 -13.85 1.61
CA THR A 95 0.80 -14.18 0.20
C THR A 95 0.23 -15.53 -0.21
N ALA A 96 -0.06 -16.41 0.75
CA ALA A 96 -0.78 -17.64 0.50
C ALA A 96 -2.22 -17.41 -0.02
N ASP A 97 -2.80 -16.25 0.23
CA ASP A 97 -4.11 -15.88 -0.32
C ASP A 97 -3.97 -15.24 -1.71
N PRO A 98 -4.39 -15.92 -2.80
CA PRO A 98 -4.24 -15.40 -4.16
C PRO A 98 -5.09 -14.15 -4.45
N ARG A 99 -6.08 -13.86 -3.59
CA ARG A 99 -6.95 -12.69 -3.69
C ARG A 99 -6.18 -11.41 -3.37
N VAL A 100 -5.09 -11.49 -2.60
CA VAL A 100 -4.30 -10.33 -2.21
C VAL A 100 -3.62 -9.69 -3.43
N GLN A 101 -3.90 -8.40 -3.63
CA GLN A 101 -3.40 -7.56 -4.73
C GLN A 101 -2.38 -6.51 -4.26
N ALA A 102 -2.39 -6.16 -2.98
CA ALA A 102 -1.44 -5.25 -2.37
C ALA A 102 -1.30 -5.56 -0.88
N ILE A 103 -0.16 -5.23 -0.30
CA ILE A 103 0.08 -5.40 1.15
C ILE A 103 0.29 -4.02 1.77
N PHE A 104 -0.43 -3.71 2.84
CA PHE A 104 -0.20 -2.55 3.68
C PHE A 104 0.43 -2.97 5.00
N VAL A 105 1.64 -2.48 5.22
CA VAL A 105 2.38 -2.68 6.46
C VAL A 105 2.35 -1.38 7.25
N ASN A 106 1.85 -1.42 8.48
CA ASN A 106 1.79 -0.27 9.36
C ASN A 106 2.39 -0.64 10.71
N ILE A 107 3.66 -0.28 10.93
CA ILE A 107 4.36 -0.61 12.18
C ILE A 107 4.76 0.65 12.93
N PHE A 108 4.42 0.66 14.21
CA PHE A 108 4.85 1.65 15.19
C PHE A 108 5.92 1.04 16.12
N GLY A 109 7.18 1.25 15.79
CA GLY A 109 8.36 0.78 16.49
C GLY A 109 8.70 1.60 17.74
N GLY A 110 7.81 1.60 18.75
CA GLY A 110 8.05 2.30 20.02
C GLY A 110 9.38 1.93 20.67
N ILE A 111 9.50 0.69 21.16
CA ILE A 111 10.76 0.14 21.73
C ILE A 111 11.64 -0.47 20.63
N MET A 112 11.05 -0.83 19.48
CA MET A 112 11.73 -1.50 18.39
C MET A 112 12.49 -0.53 17.49
N ARG A 113 13.56 -1.01 16.85
CA ARG A 113 14.29 -0.23 15.84
C ARG A 113 13.77 -0.53 14.45
N CYS A 114 13.35 0.52 13.74
CA CYS A 114 12.76 0.40 12.41
C CYS A 114 13.75 -0.14 11.37
N ASP A 115 15.07 0.06 11.58
CA ASP A 115 16.12 -0.44 10.69
C ASP A 115 16.15 -1.99 10.62
N THR A 116 15.99 -2.64 11.77
CA THR A 116 16.01 -4.10 11.91
C THR A 116 14.77 -4.71 11.26
N ILE A 117 13.62 -4.06 11.43
CA ILE A 117 12.36 -4.45 10.80
C ILE A 117 12.44 -4.28 9.28
N ALA A 118 13.02 -3.17 8.80
CA ALA A 118 13.22 -2.95 7.37
C ALA A 118 14.12 -4.01 6.73
N HIS A 119 15.18 -4.45 7.42
CA HIS A 119 15.98 -5.60 6.98
C HIS A 119 15.16 -6.89 6.90
N GLY A 120 14.29 -7.14 7.89
CA GLY A 120 13.34 -8.26 7.88
C GLY A 120 12.43 -8.24 6.65
N PHE A 121 11.86 -7.07 6.31
CA PHE A 121 11.04 -6.92 5.10
C PHE A 121 11.79 -7.21 3.81
N VAL A 122 13.02 -6.69 3.68
CA VAL A 122 13.82 -6.93 2.48
C VAL A 122 14.24 -8.39 2.36
N ALA A 123 14.53 -9.06 3.48
CA ALA A 123 14.84 -10.49 3.51
C ALA A 123 13.61 -11.32 3.09
N ALA A 124 12.46 -11.10 3.74
CA ALA A 124 11.20 -11.78 3.40
C ALA A 124 10.78 -11.54 1.94
N ALA A 125 10.91 -10.30 1.45
CA ALA A 125 10.59 -9.97 0.06
C ALA A 125 11.47 -10.71 -0.95
N LYS A 126 12.74 -10.97 -0.59
CA LYS A 126 13.70 -11.71 -1.41
C LYS A 126 13.41 -13.19 -1.42
N GLU A 127 13.16 -13.78 -0.26
CA GLU A 127 12.92 -15.22 -0.11
C GLU A 127 11.60 -15.62 -0.79
N LEU A 128 10.53 -14.88 -0.50
CA LEU A 128 9.19 -15.14 -1.04
C LEU A 128 8.99 -14.63 -2.48
N ARG A 129 10.00 -13.95 -3.06
CA ARG A 129 9.97 -13.37 -4.41
C ARG A 129 8.69 -12.56 -4.67
N LEU A 130 8.37 -11.64 -3.76
CA LEU A 130 7.12 -10.90 -3.78
C LEU A 130 6.92 -10.15 -5.12
N THR A 131 5.82 -10.47 -5.80
CA THR A 131 5.39 -9.81 -7.05
C THR A 131 4.39 -8.68 -6.79
N ILE A 132 3.73 -8.75 -5.63
CA ILE A 132 2.67 -7.87 -5.15
C ILE A 132 3.30 -6.57 -4.61
N PRO A 133 2.73 -5.38 -4.91
CA PRO A 133 3.22 -4.12 -4.34
C PRO A 133 3.01 -4.07 -2.82
N VAL A 134 4.02 -3.56 -2.12
CA VAL A 134 3.98 -3.39 -0.66
C VAL A 134 4.08 -1.90 -0.33
N VAL A 135 3.13 -1.40 0.43
CA VAL A 135 3.19 -0.06 1.02
C VAL A 135 3.53 -0.21 2.49
N VAL A 136 4.53 0.52 2.95
CA VAL A 136 5.08 0.40 4.30
C VAL A 136 5.03 1.76 4.97
N ARG A 137 4.42 1.82 6.14
CA ARG A 137 4.49 2.95 7.05
C ARG A 137 5.23 2.53 8.31
N LEU A 138 6.39 3.14 8.54
CA LEU A 138 7.21 2.93 9.73
C LEU A 138 7.25 4.21 10.55
N GLN A 139 6.91 4.09 11.83
CA GLN A 139 7.03 5.15 12.84
C GLN A 139 7.86 4.61 14.01
N GLY A 140 8.76 5.39 14.59
CA GLY A 140 9.61 4.91 15.69
C GLY A 140 11.06 5.41 15.62
N THR A 141 11.99 4.60 16.10
CA THR A 141 13.43 4.96 16.12
C THR A 141 14.13 4.59 14.81
N ARG A 142 15.07 5.44 14.36
CA ARG A 142 15.88 5.25 13.14
C ARG A 142 15.05 5.05 11.85
N ILE A 143 13.98 5.85 11.68
CA ILE A 143 13.11 5.79 10.50
C ILE A 143 13.88 6.12 9.22
N ASP A 144 14.79 7.10 9.26
CA ASP A 144 15.53 7.53 8.07
C ASP A 144 16.42 6.41 7.52
N ASP A 145 17.09 5.67 8.41
CA ASP A 145 17.87 4.48 8.05
C ASP A 145 16.97 3.38 7.45
N ALA A 146 15.81 3.14 8.08
CA ALA A 146 14.83 2.17 7.59
C ALA A 146 14.33 2.53 6.18
N LYS A 147 13.99 3.80 5.94
CA LYS A 147 13.60 4.30 4.61
C LYS A 147 14.72 4.13 3.60
N ALA A 148 15.97 4.43 3.96
CA ALA A 148 17.10 4.23 3.08
C ALA A 148 17.29 2.75 2.70
N ILE A 149 17.13 1.82 3.66
CA ILE A 149 17.16 0.37 3.41
C ILE A 149 16.07 -0.04 2.42
N LEU A 150 14.83 0.43 2.62
CA LEU A 150 13.70 0.11 1.74
C LEU A 150 13.86 0.69 0.34
N VAL A 151 14.35 1.93 0.21
CA VAL A 151 14.58 2.59 -1.09
C VAL A 151 15.71 1.93 -1.87
N ASN A 152 16.77 1.50 -1.18
CA ASN A 152 17.88 0.78 -1.80
C ASN A 152 17.53 -0.68 -2.14
N SER A 153 16.41 -1.18 -1.61
CA SER A 153 15.92 -2.51 -1.98
C SER A 153 15.48 -2.52 -3.45
N GLN A 154 15.73 -3.63 -4.15
CA GLN A 154 15.27 -3.80 -5.53
C GLN A 154 13.77 -4.16 -5.62
N PHE A 155 13.10 -4.26 -4.47
CA PHE A 155 11.70 -4.67 -4.36
C PHE A 155 10.75 -3.49 -4.50
N LYS A 156 9.51 -3.78 -4.87
CA LYS A 156 8.43 -2.79 -5.07
C LYS A 156 7.84 -2.34 -3.73
N ILE A 157 8.69 -1.81 -2.85
CA ILE A 157 8.31 -1.33 -1.52
C ILE A 157 8.24 0.20 -1.54
N LEU A 158 7.08 0.73 -1.17
CA LEU A 158 6.81 2.16 -1.06
C LEU A 158 6.75 2.58 0.40
N ALA A 159 7.64 3.46 0.83
CA ALA A 159 7.59 4.02 2.18
C ALA A 159 6.64 5.24 2.24
N CYS A 160 5.80 5.31 3.27
CA CYS A 160 4.91 6.43 3.56
C CYS A 160 5.06 6.89 5.01
N ASP A 161 4.84 8.18 5.25
CA ASP A 161 4.91 8.78 6.58
C ASP A 161 3.54 8.74 7.28
N ASP A 162 2.52 9.20 6.57
CA ASP A 162 1.17 9.34 7.08
C ASP A 162 0.31 8.10 6.81
N LEU A 163 -0.57 7.80 7.77
CA LEU A 163 -1.47 6.66 7.69
C LEU A 163 -2.50 6.83 6.55
N ASP A 164 -3.05 8.04 6.42
CA ASP A 164 -4.07 8.36 5.40
C ASP A 164 -3.50 8.26 3.98
N ASP A 165 -2.29 8.78 3.76
CA ASP A 165 -1.62 8.70 2.47
C ASP A 165 -1.19 7.27 2.15
N GLY A 166 -0.71 6.50 3.14
CA GLY A 166 -0.40 5.08 2.97
C GLY A 166 -1.64 4.26 2.57
N ALA A 167 -2.77 4.48 3.25
CA ALA A 167 -4.04 3.83 2.95
C ALA A 167 -4.56 4.19 1.55
N ARG A 168 -4.53 5.47 1.19
CA ARG A 168 -4.92 5.91 -0.16
C ARG A 168 -4.02 5.31 -1.24
N LEU A 169 -2.72 5.21 -0.98
CA LEU A 169 -1.74 4.66 -1.91
C LEU A 169 -1.96 3.15 -2.11
N VAL A 170 -2.10 2.37 -1.04
CA VAL A 170 -2.28 0.92 -1.15
C VAL A 170 -3.58 0.56 -1.86
N VAL A 171 -4.67 1.30 -1.61
CA VAL A 171 -5.95 1.09 -2.32
C VAL A 171 -5.80 1.36 -3.81
N LYS A 172 -5.14 2.45 -4.19
CA LYS A 172 -4.88 2.75 -5.61
C LYS A 172 -4.03 1.67 -6.27
N LEU A 173 -3.01 1.17 -5.59
CA LEU A 173 -2.16 0.10 -6.12
C LEU A 173 -2.94 -1.20 -6.28
N ALA A 174 -3.74 -1.57 -5.29
CA ALA A 174 -4.60 -2.76 -5.38
C ALA A 174 -5.55 -2.67 -6.58
N GLN A 175 -6.19 -1.50 -6.79
CA GLN A 175 -7.05 -1.27 -7.96
C GLN A 175 -6.29 -1.37 -9.28
N ILE A 176 -5.09 -0.80 -9.38
CA ILE A 176 -4.25 -0.90 -10.58
C ILE A 176 -3.89 -2.36 -10.88
N VAL A 177 -3.50 -3.13 -9.86
CA VAL A 177 -3.16 -4.55 -10.01
C VAL A 177 -4.40 -5.38 -10.38
N SER A 178 -5.54 -5.10 -9.77
CA SER A 178 -6.82 -5.75 -10.07
C SER A 178 -7.23 -5.50 -11.54
N LEU A 179 -7.19 -4.24 -11.99
CA LEU A 179 -7.45 -3.88 -13.40
C LEU A 179 -6.45 -4.53 -14.36
N ALA A 180 -5.17 -4.59 -13.99
CA ALA A 180 -4.14 -5.25 -14.78
C ALA A 180 -4.39 -6.76 -14.93
N ARG A 181 -4.80 -7.43 -13.84
CA ARG A 181 -5.20 -8.84 -13.86
C ARG A 181 -6.41 -9.07 -14.76
N LEU A 182 -7.43 -8.20 -14.67
CA LEU A 182 -8.62 -8.27 -15.55
C LEU A 182 -8.26 -8.07 -17.02
N ALA A 183 -7.31 -7.19 -17.32
CA ALA A 183 -6.83 -6.94 -18.68
C ALA A 183 -5.82 -7.99 -19.19
N ALA A 184 -5.42 -8.96 -18.36
CA ALA A 184 -4.34 -9.93 -18.63
C ALA A 184 -3.00 -9.27 -19.04
N ILE A 185 -2.72 -8.06 -18.53
CA ILE A 185 -1.50 -7.31 -18.82
C ILE A 185 -0.59 -7.37 -17.59
N ALA A 186 0.65 -7.80 -17.76
CA ALA A 186 1.67 -7.68 -16.72
C ALA A 186 2.09 -6.21 -16.56
N VAL A 187 1.89 -5.62 -15.38
CA VAL A 187 2.31 -4.24 -15.09
C VAL A 187 3.66 -4.26 -14.36
N PRO A 188 4.76 -3.89 -15.05
CA PRO A 188 6.03 -3.64 -14.37
C PRO A 188 5.91 -2.33 -13.59
N PHE A 189 5.78 -2.42 -12.27
CA PHE A 189 5.77 -1.26 -11.39
C PHE A 189 7.21 -0.78 -11.16
N GLU A 190 7.53 0.45 -11.60
CA GLU A 190 8.80 1.13 -11.30
C GLU A 190 8.56 2.25 -10.26
N LEU A 191 9.40 2.28 -9.22
CA LEU A 191 9.33 3.30 -8.17
C LEU A 191 9.87 4.65 -8.67
N PRO A 192 9.27 5.80 -8.26
CA PRO A 192 9.60 7.13 -8.78
C PRO A 192 11.06 7.57 -8.53
N ILE A 193 11.74 7.00 -7.53
CA ILE A 193 13.14 7.36 -7.21
C ILE A 193 14.11 6.86 -8.29
N LYS A 194 13.82 5.70 -8.91
CA LYS A 194 14.58 5.27 -10.10
C LYS A 194 14.37 6.25 -11.26
N PHE A 195 13.20 6.86 -11.37
CA PHE A 195 12.91 7.89 -12.37
C PHE A 195 13.75 9.15 -12.14
N ILE A 196 13.89 9.61 -10.89
CA ILE A 196 14.73 10.75 -10.53
C ILE A 196 16.21 10.43 -10.79
N PHE A 197 16.71 9.27 -10.36
CA PHE A 197 18.10 8.89 -10.61
C PHE A 197 18.39 8.69 -12.11
N LYS A 198 17.48 8.10 -12.87
CA LYS A 198 17.62 7.91 -14.33
C LYS A 198 17.46 9.23 -15.07
N ALA A 199 16.61 10.15 -14.60
CA ALA A 199 16.50 11.51 -15.12
C ALA A 199 17.74 12.36 -14.80
N ILE A 200 18.28 12.27 -13.58
CA ILE A 200 19.52 12.94 -13.17
C ILE A 200 20.72 12.36 -13.93
N ILE A 201 20.82 11.03 -14.06
CA ILE A 201 21.85 10.37 -14.88
C ILE A 201 21.68 10.74 -16.35
N PHE A 202 20.46 10.85 -16.87
CA PHE A 202 20.17 11.31 -18.24
C PHE A 202 20.58 12.78 -18.43
N LEU A 203 20.29 13.66 -17.47
CA LEU A 203 20.75 15.06 -17.45
C LEU A 203 22.28 15.17 -17.37
N ILE A 204 22.94 14.37 -16.53
CA ILE A 204 24.41 14.35 -16.36
C ILE A 204 25.10 13.72 -17.60
N LEU A 205 24.50 12.69 -18.22
CA LEU A 205 25.00 12.10 -19.46
C LEU A 205 24.79 13.01 -20.67
N MET A 206 23.72 13.83 -20.68
CA MET A 206 23.52 14.89 -21.66
C MET A 206 24.55 16.02 -21.52
N ASP A 207 25.12 16.24 -20.34
CA ASP A 207 26.13 17.28 -20.10
C ASP A 207 27.55 16.86 -20.52
N LYS A 208 27.90 15.56 -20.40
CA LYS A 208 29.24 15.06 -20.78
C LYS A 208 29.44 14.76 -22.27
N LYS A 209 28.38 14.69 -23.08
CA LYS A 209 28.46 14.55 -24.55
C LYS A 209 28.08 15.83 -25.26
N ASN A 210 28.83 16.89 -24.99
CA ASN A 210 29.17 17.98 -25.91
C ASN A 210 28.03 18.68 -26.67
N GLN A 211 27.87 19.98 -26.38
CA GLN A 211 27.49 21.04 -27.31
C GLN A 211 27.03 20.57 -28.72
N ARG A 212 25.72 20.37 -28.89
CA ARG A 212 24.95 20.64 -30.12
C ARG A 212 23.53 20.10 -29.94
N ILE A 213 22.61 21.00 -29.66
CA ILE A 213 21.17 20.77 -29.74
C ILE A 213 20.85 20.37 -31.19
N SER A 214 20.40 19.13 -31.40
CA SER A 214 19.80 18.72 -32.66
C SER A 214 18.55 17.88 -32.41
N ARG A 215 17.40 18.57 -32.46
CA ARG A 215 16.24 18.23 -33.30
C ARG A 215 15.69 16.78 -33.30
N TYR A 216 15.68 16.03 -32.19
CA TYR A 216 14.84 14.82 -32.13
C TYR A 216 14.29 14.58 -30.72
N PHE A 217 13.30 15.36 -30.31
CA PHE A 217 12.40 14.97 -29.23
C PHE A 217 10.95 15.12 -29.71
N SER A 218 10.26 13.99 -29.79
CA SER A 218 8.84 13.91 -30.14
C SER A 218 8.00 14.69 -29.11
N PRO A 219 6.98 15.47 -29.53
CA PRO A 219 6.19 16.35 -28.65
C PRO A 219 5.51 15.60 -27.48
N TYR A 220 5.38 14.28 -27.56
CA TYR A 220 4.81 13.44 -26.51
C TYR A 220 5.66 13.36 -25.24
N LEU A 221 7.00 13.44 -25.32
CA LEU A 221 7.85 13.30 -24.13
C LEU A 221 7.90 14.59 -23.30
N ILE A 222 7.79 15.74 -23.97
CA ILE A 222 7.64 17.06 -23.31
C ILE A 222 6.26 17.15 -22.65
N PHE A 223 5.21 16.64 -23.30
CA PHE A 223 3.88 16.59 -22.73
C PHE A 223 3.79 15.68 -21.50
N MET A 224 4.46 14.52 -21.52
CA MET A 224 4.57 13.63 -20.36
C MET A 224 5.31 14.27 -19.18
N PHE A 225 6.37 15.04 -19.45
CA PHE A 225 7.13 15.73 -18.39
C PHE A 225 6.32 16.88 -17.75
N ILE A 226 5.57 17.64 -18.57
CA ILE A 226 4.70 18.72 -18.10
C ILE A 226 3.48 18.17 -17.34
N PHE A 227 2.96 17.01 -17.73
CA PHE A 227 1.88 16.33 -17.00
C PHE A 227 2.36 15.82 -15.63
N PHE A 228 3.58 15.27 -15.56
CA PHE A 228 4.18 14.80 -14.31
C PHE A 228 4.52 15.95 -13.34
N CYS A 229 5.02 17.08 -13.84
CA CYS A 229 5.28 18.26 -13.01
C CYS A 229 4.01 18.90 -12.44
N ASN A 230 2.88 18.84 -13.15
CA ASN A 230 1.60 19.37 -12.65
C ASN A 230 0.93 18.48 -11.59
N CYS A 231 1.23 17.18 -11.54
CA CYS A 231 0.71 16.29 -10.50
C CYS A 231 1.44 16.39 -9.15
N ILE A 232 2.63 17.01 -9.10
CA ILE A 232 3.47 17.05 -7.88
C ILE A 232 3.33 18.36 -7.09
N SER A 233 2.65 19.39 -7.61
CA SER A 233 2.52 20.67 -6.92
C SER A 233 1.12 20.92 -6.35
N ILE A 234 0.85 20.36 -5.17
CA ILE A 234 -0.18 20.90 -4.26
C ILE A 234 0.51 21.31 -2.96
N ARG A 235 1.04 22.54 -2.92
CA ARG A 235 0.72 23.54 -1.88
C ARG A 235 1.49 24.85 -2.06
N LYS A 236 0.70 25.93 -2.01
CA LYS A 236 1.03 27.34 -1.78
C LYS A 236 1.95 28.02 -2.80
N ALA A 237 1.31 28.74 -3.74
CA ALA A 237 1.89 29.96 -4.25
C ALA A 237 0.80 31.02 -4.48
N HIS A 238 1.04 32.16 -3.84
CA HIS A 238 0.40 33.44 -4.00
C HIS A 238 0.22 33.80 -5.49
N ILE A 239 -0.98 34.22 -5.89
CA ILE A 239 -1.30 34.60 -7.28
C ILE A 239 -0.65 35.96 -7.59
N PRO A 240 0.22 36.09 -8.62
CA PRO A 240 0.55 37.37 -9.22
C PRO A 240 -0.43 37.67 -10.36
N SER A 241 -0.95 38.89 -10.34
CA SER A 241 -1.97 39.46 -11.23
C SER A 241 -1.48 39.71 -12.66
N TYR A 242 -1.31 38.63 -13.46
CA TYR A 242 -1.09 38.73 -14.92
C TYR A 242 -1.82 37.64 -15.73
N LEU A 243 -2.85 37.00 -15.15
CA LEU A 243 -3.67 35.96 -15.82
C LEU A 243 -5.19 36.23 -15.74
N SER A 244 -5.62 37.49 -15.69
CA SER A 244 -7.05 37.87 -15.73
C SER A 244 -7.60 38.14 -17.14
N GLY A 245 -6.88 37.77 -18.20
CA GLY A 245 -7.22 38.23 -19.55
C GLY A 245 -8.09 37.32 -20.42
N ASN A 246 -8.10 35.99 -20.23
CA ASN A 246 -8.61 35.09 -21.29
C ASN A 246 -9.38 33.84 -20.82
N ILE A 247 -9.91 33.82 -19.58
CA ILE A 247 -10.77 32.72 -19.08
C ILE A 247 -12.20 33.24 -18.80
N LEU A 248 -12.77 33.99 -19.74
CA LEU A 248 -14.17 34.43 -19.67
C LEU A 248 -15.01 34.11 -20.92
N ASN A 249 -14.46 33.44 -21.93
CA ASN A 249 -15.21 33.15 -23.16
C ASN A 249 -15.51 31.67 -23.46
N ILE A 250 -15.27 30.76 -22.51
CA ILE A 250 -15.61 29.33 -22.68
C ILE A 250 -16.76 28.88 -21.75
N LYS A 251 -17.20 29.72 -20.79
CA LYS A 251 -18.35 29.42 -19.92
C LYS A 251 -19.72 29.84 -20.47
N SER A 252 -19.79 30.53 -21.61
CA SER A 252 -21.07 30.93 -22.23
C SER A 252 -21.63 29.89 -23.22
N ALA A 253 -20.80 29.01 -23.78
CA ALA A 253 -21.25 28.06 -24.82
C ALA A 253 -21.84 26.75 -24.28
N ASN A 254 -21.57 26.38 -23.02
CA ASN A 254 -22.01 25.09 -22.46
C ASN A 254 -23.29 25.16 -21.61
N ASN A 255 -23.86 26.35 -21.38
CA ASN A 255 -25.07 26.51 -20.56
C ASN A 255 -26.39 26.48 -21.37
N ASN A 256 -26.34 26.41 -22.70
CA ASN A 256 -27.55 26.35 -23.54
C ASN A 256 -27.99 24.93 -23.94
N ASN A 257 -27.20 23.88 -23.64
CA ASN A 257 -27.54 22.50 -24.04
C ASN A 257 -28.15 21.63 -22.93
N ASN A 258 -28.23 22.11 -21.68
CA ASN A 258 -28.78 21.30 -20.56
C ASN A 258 -30.23 21.64 -20.17
N ASN A 259 -30.90 22.58 -20.84
CA ASN A 259 -32.28 22.98 -20.50
C ASN A 259 -33.39 22.29 -21.31
N ASN A 260 -33.08 21.34 -22.20
CA ASN A 260 -34.09 20.71 -23.07
C ASN A 260 -34.47 19.25 -22.78
N ASN A 261 -33.91 18.60 -21.75
CA ASN A 261 -34.21 17.17 -21.48
C ASN A 261 -34.93 16.85 -20.16
N ASN A 262 -35.38 17.85 -19.39
CA ASN A 262 -36.08 17.61 -18.11
C ASN A 262 -37.62 17.73 -18.15
N ASN A 263 -38.25 17.66 -19.32
CA ASN A 263 -39.71 17.67 -19.45
C ASN A 263 -40.20 16.53 -20.34
N LYS A 264 -40.10 15.28 -19.87
CA LYS A 264 -40.91 14.12 -20.29
C LYS A 264 -40.55 12.92 -19.43
N GLU A 265 -41.26 12.76 -18.31
CA GLU A 265 -41.69 11.48 -17.71
C GLU A 265 -42.29 11.77 -16.32
N GLN A 266 -43.49 12.33 -16.35
CA GLN A 266 -44.49 12.18 -15.30
C GLN A 266 -45.66 11.43 -15.93
N LYS A 267 -45.83 10.16 -15.53
CA LYS A 267 -47.11 9.45 -15.45
C LYS A 267 -46.95 8.17 -14.67
#